data_AF-A0A7K3UE28-F1
#
_entry.id   AF-A0A7K3UE28-F1
#
_cell.length_a   1.000
_cell.length_b   1.000
_cell.length_c   1.000
_cell.angle_alpha   90.00
_cell.angle_beta   90.00
_cell.angle_gamma   90.00
#
_symmetry.space_group_name_H-M   'P 1'
#
loop_
_entity.id
_entity.type
_entity.pdbx_description
1 polymer ?
#
loop_
_entity_poly.entity_id
_entity_poly.type
_entity_poly.pdbx_seq_one_letter_code
_entity_poly.pdbx_strand_id
1 'polypeptide(L)'
;MARFEMHNAETATMGGDNSADVFCEMGLMYATGRGCEIDLVAAHKWLNIAAIKGNDRAAELRADVAAAMDKMQLVAALRAAREWMTVH
;
A
#
# COMPACT_ATOMS: atom_id res chain seq x y z
N MET A 1 -16.28 12.31 20.49
CA MET A 1 -15.92 10.90 20.23
C MET A 1 -15.30 10.83 18.84
N ALA A 2 -14.20 10.07 18.74
CA ALA A 2 -13.11 10.19 17.78
C ALA A 2 -13.53 10.44 16.31
N ARG A 3 -13.05 11.56 15.77
CA ARG A 3 -12.99 11.81 14.33
C ARG A 3 -11.68 11.18 13.86
N PHE A 4 -11.76 9.95 13.36
CA PHE A 4 -10.62 9.30 12.72
C PHE A 4 -10.47 9.90 11.32
N GLU A 5 -9.93 11.11 11.26
CA GLU A 5 -9.53 11.77 10.02
C GLU A 5 -8.22 11.12 9.54
N MET A 6 -8.32 9.96 8.87
CA MET A 6 -7.27 9.49 7.96
C MET A 6 -7.34 10.35 6.70
N HIS A 7 -6.92 11.61 6.83
CA HIS A 7 -6.73 12.50 5.70
C HIS A 7 -5.26 12.48 5.29
N ASN A 8 -5.06 12.37 3.98
CA ASN A 8 -3.89 12.80 3.25
C ASN A 8 -2.68 11.85 3.19
N ALA A 9 -2.74 10.94 2.23
CA ALA A 9 -1.55 10.41 1.55
C ALA A 9 -1.69 10.47 0.01
N GLU A 10 -2.49 11.40 -0.51
CA GLU A 10 -2.75 11.50 -1.96
C GLU A 10 -1.81 12.47 -2.70
N THR A 11 -0.86 13.13 -2.03
CA THR A 11 -0.04 14.16 -2.69
C THR A 11 1.37 14.25 -2.14
N ALA A 12 2.30 13.38 -2.57
CA ALA A 12 3.75 13.70 -2.58
C ALA A 12 4.63 12.60 -3.19
N THR A 13 4.61 12.39 -4.50
CA THR A 13 5.80 11.90 -5.23
C THR A 13 5.70 12.31 -6.70
N MET A 14 6.18 13.51 -7.00
CA MET A 14 6.21 14.06 -8.36
C MET A 14 7.58 13.76 -8.97
N GLY A 15 7.63 12.93 -10.00
CA GLY A 15 8.89 12.61 -10.69
C GLY A 15 8.81 11.45 -11.68
N GLY A 16 8.01 11.60 -12.75
CA GLY A 16 8.18 10.91 -14.04
C GLY A 16 7.77 9.43 -14.11
N ASP A 17 6.73 9.14 -14.88
CA ASP A 17 6.31 7.83 -15.41
C ASP A 17 6.95 6.58 -14.78
N ASN A 18 6.50 6.24 -13.57
CA ASN A 18 6.44 4.86 -13.11
C ASN A 18 5.46 4.72 -11.94
N SER A 19 4.15 4.67 -12.26
CA SER A 19 3.11 4.55 -11.24
C SER A 19 3.33 3.33 -10.34
N ALA A 20 3.84 2.22 -10.90
CA ALA A 20 4.12 1.01 -10.15
C ALA A 20 5.22 1.21 -9.08
N ASP A 21 6.28 1.96 -9.38
CA ASP A 21 7.35 2.24 -8.42
C ASP A 21 6.89 3.18 -7.31
N VAL A 22 6.04 4.16 -7.64
CA VAL A 22 5.43 5.05 -6.64
C VAL A 22 4.59 4.25 -5.64
N PHE A 23 3.73 3.34 -6.13
CA PHE A 23 2.97 2.46 -5.26
C PHE A 23 3.88 1.51 -4.45
N CYS A 24 5.00 1.07 -5.02
CA CYS A 24 5.99 0.26 -4.31
C CYS A 24 6.61 1.03 -3.14
N GLU A 25 7.06 2.27 -3.37
CA GLU A 25 7.68 3.09 -2.34
C GLU A 25 6.68 3.44 -1.24
N MET A 26 5.43 3.79 -1.58
CA MET A 26 4.38 4.01 -0.58
C MET A 26 4.15 2.76 0.27
N GLY A 27 4.09 1.59 -0.36
CA GLY A 27 3.98 0.31 0.35
C GLY A 27 5.11 0.11 1.36
N LEU A 28 6.34 0.43 0.96
CA LEU A 28 7.52 0.34 1.82
C LEU A 28 7.49 1.37 2.97
N MET A 29 7.01 2.59 2.73
CA MET A 29 6.86 3.62 3.77
C MET A 29 5.92 3.14 4.88
N TYR A 30 4.77 2.57 4.53
CA TYR A 30 3.84 2.02 5.52
C TYR A 30 4.38 0.76 6.21
N ALA A 31 5.12 -0.09 5.49
CA ALA A 31 5.72 -1.29 6.08
C ALA A 31 6.82 -0.96 7.10
N THR A 32 7.59 0.11 6.85
CA THR A 32 8.74 0.51 7.66
C THR A 32 8.45 1.64 8.66
N GLY A 33 7.26 2.25 8.59
CA GLY A 33 6.89 3.41 9.41
C GLY A 33 7.67 4.67 9.04
N ARG A 34 8.10 4.81 7.78
CA ARG A 34 8.86 5.99 7.33
C ARG A 34 7.93 7.18 7.19
N GLY A 35 7.90 8.03 8.21
CA GLY A 35 7.05 9.23 8.23
C GLY A 35 5.58 8.95 8.57
N CYS A 36 5.25 7.75 9.02
CA CYS A 36 3.92 7.34 9.50
C CYS A 36 4.04 6.18 10.50
N GLU A 37 2.96 5.83 11.19
CA GLU A 37 2.91 4.58 11.96
C GLU A 37 2.93 3.37 11.02
N ILE A 38 3.48 2.24 11.49
CA ILE A 38 3.52 1.01 10.71
C ILE A 38 2.08 0.51 10.48
N ASP A 39 1.71 0.38 9.21
CA ASP A 39 0.41 -0.13 8.80
C ASP A 39 0.60 -1.19 7.70
N LEU A 40 0.56 -2.46 8.12
CA LEU A 40 0.72 -3.59 7.20
C LEU A 40 -0.44 -3.71 6.20
N VAL A 41 -1.64 -3.22 6.55
CA VAL A 41 -2.81 -3.24 5.66
C VAL A 41 -2.60 -2.25 4.51
N ALA A 42 -2.20 -1.02 4.85
CA ALA A 42 -1.85 0.01 3.85
C ALA A 42 -0.62 -0.40 3.03
N ALA A 43 0.40 -0.97 3.67
CA ALA A 43 1.59 -1.48 3.00
C ALA A 43 1.24 -2.52 1.95
N HIS A 44 0.54 -3.59 2.36
CA HIS A 44 0.14 -4.66 1.44
C HIS A 44 -0.77 -4.14 0.32
N LYS A 45 -1.69 -3.21 0.61
CA LYS A 45 -2.55 -2.58 -0.40
C LYS A 45 -1.72 -1.96 -1.53
N TRP A 46 -0.77 -1.09 -1.19
CA TRP A 46 0.01 -0.37 -2.20
C TRP A 46 0.99 -1.28 -2.95
N LEU A 47 1.62 -2.22 -2.24
CA LEU A 47 2.47 -3.24 -2.88
C LEU A 47 1.66 -4.14 -3.85
N ASN A 48 0.41 -4.46 -3.52
CA ASN A 48 -0.48 -5.19 -4.42
C ASN A 48 -0.82 -4.41 -5.69
N ILE A 49 -1.12 -3.13 -5.57
CA ILE A 49 -1.40 -2.27 -6.73
C ILE A 49 -0.14 -2.12 -7.60
N ALA A 50 1.03 -1.93 -6.98
CA ALA A 50 2.32 -1.87 -7.67
C ALA A 50 2.63 -3.16 -8.44
N ALA A 51 2.43 -4.32 -7.81
CA ALA A 51 2.64 -5.62 -8.44
C ALA A 51 1.72 -5.84 -9.64
N ILE A 52 0.43 -5.48 -9.53
CA ILE A 52 -0.53 -5.56 -10.63
C ILE A 52 -0.12 -4.64 -11.79
N LYS A 53 0.52 -3.51 -11.50
CA LYS A 53 1.05 -2.57 -12.50
C LYS A 53 2.42 -2.98 -13.06
N GLY A 54 2.94 -4.15 -12.71
CA GLY A 54 4.16 -4.73 -13.29
C GLY A 54 5.45 -4.48 -12.50
N ASN A 55 5.38 -4.10 -11.23
CA ASN A 55 6.56 -4.01 -10.38
C ASN A 55 6.82 -5.35 -9.65
N ASP A 56 7.79 -6.12 -10.14
CA ASP A 56 8.16 -7.43 -9.58
C ASP A 56 8.68 -7.34 -8.15
N ARG A 57 9.46 -6.30 -7.82
CA ARG A 57 9.93 -6.05 -6.46
C ARG A 57 8.77 -5.86 -5.49
N ALA A 58 7.71 -5.19 -5.92
CA ALA A 58 6.52 -5.02 -5.10
C ALA A 58 5.77 -6.34 -4.88
N ALA A 59 5.82 -7.28 -5.85
CA ALA A 59 5.24 -8.61 -5.68
C ALA A 59 5.97 -9.42 -4.60
N GLU A 60 7.30 -9.32 -4.56
CA GLU A 60 8.14 -9.92 -3.49
C GLU A 60 7.83 -9.29 -2.13
N LEU A 61 7.93 -7.96 -2.03
CA LEU A 61 7.65 -7.24 -0.79
C LEU A 61 6.22 -7.48 -0.28
N ARG A 62 5.24 -7.59 -1.18
CA ARG A 62 3.86 -7.91 -0.82
C ARG A 62 3.77 -9.29 -0.16
N ALA A 63 4.50 -10.28 -0.66
CA ALA A 63 4.52 -11.62 -0.08
C ALA A 63 5.14 -11.62 1.32
N ASP A 64 6.23 -10.88 1.50
CA ASP A 64 6.87 -10.71 2.81
C ASP A 64 5.95 -10.03 3.83
N VAL A 65 5.29 -8.93 3.42
CA VAL A 65 4.32 -8.23 4.27
C VAL A 65 3.13 -9.15 4.59
N ALA A 66 2.61 -9.89 3.61
CA ALA A 66 1.50 -10.83 3.82
C ALA A 66 1.84 -11.93 4.84
N ALA A 67 3.10 -12.38 4.91
CA ALA A 67 3.55 -13.37 5.88
C ALA A 67 3.51 -12.86 7.33
N ALA A 68 3.56 -11.54 7.54
CA ALA A 68 3.47 -10.89 8.85
C ALA A 68 2.04 -10.49 9.25
N MET A 69 1.05 -10.69 8.37
CA MET A 69 -0.34 -10.28 8.58
C MET A 69 -1.22 -11.43 9.05
N ASP A 70 -2.26 -11.10 9.83
CA ASP A 70 -3.35 -12.03 10.06
C ASP A 70 -4.34 -12.07 8.88
N LYS A 71 -5.24 -13.06 8.90
CA LYS A 71 -6.21 -13.27 7.82
C LYS A 71 -7.19 -12.10 7.65
N MET A 72 -7.62 -11.45 8.73
CA MET A 72 -8.53 -10.31 8.66
C MET A 72 -7.82 -9.09 8.05
N GLN A 73 -6.57 -8.84 8.44
CA GLN A 73 -5.75 -7.78 7.85
C GLN A 73 -5.53 -8.00 6.36
N LEU A 74 -5.22 -9.24 5.94
CA LEU A 74 -5.02 -9.57 4.54
C LEU A 74 -6.29 -9.33 3.70
N VAL A 75 -7.45 -9.75 4.21
CA VAL A 75 -8.74 -9.49 3.56
C VAL A 75 -9.02 -8.00 3.46
N ALA A 76 -8.75 -7.23 4.52
CA ALA A 76 -8.91 -5.78 4.51
C ALA A 76 -8.02 -5.11 3.45
N ALA A 77 -6.75 -5.50 3.36
CA ALA A 77 -5.81 -4.95 2.39
C ALA A 77 -6.22 -5.24 0.94
N LEU A 78 -6.61 -6.49 0.65
CA LEU A 78 -7.08 -6.89 -0.68
C LEU A 78 -8.35 -6.16 -1.09
N ARG A 79 -9.30 -5.99 -0.16
CA ARG A 79 -10.52 -5.22 -0.38
C ARG A 79 -10.20 -3.76 -0.68
N ALA A 80 -9.37 -3.13 0.13
CA ALA A 80 -8.97 -1.74 -0.06
C ALA A 80 -8.20 -1.52 -1.37
N ALA A 81 -7.38 -2.47 -1.80
CA ALA A 81 -6.68 -2.42 -3.07
C ALA A 81 -7.66 -2.49 -4.24
N ARG A 82 -8.62 -3.42 -4.19
CA ARG A 82 -9.66 -3.56 -5.21
C ARG A 82 -10.52 -2.31 -5.32
N GLU A 83 -11.01 -1.79 -4.19
CA GLU A 83 -11.82 -0.58 -4.15
C GLU A 83 -11.07 0.61 -4.76
N TRP A 84 -9.79 0.78 -4.42
CA TRP A 84 -8.98 1.85 -4.99
C TRP A 84 -8.86 1.75 -6.52
N MET A 85 -8.55 0.56 -7.06
CA MET A 85 -8.42 0.31 -8.51
C MET A 85 -9.73 0.41 -9.30
N THR A 86 -10.89 0.33 -8.64
CA THR A 86 -12.19 0.55 -9.31
C THR A 86 -12.58 2.02 -9.38
N VAL A 87 -11.97 2.86 -8.55
CA VAL A 87 -12.28 4.30 -8.43
C VAL A 87 -11.26 5.16 -9.19
N HIS A 88 -10.04 4.66 -9.42
CA HIS A 88 -8.93 5.36 -10.06
C HIS A 88 -8.41 4.57 -11.27
#